data_AF-A0A9D1VFS8-F1
#
_entry.id   AF-A0A9D1VFS8-F1
#
_cell.length_a   1.000
_cell.length_b   1.000
_cell.length_c   1.000
_cell.angle_alpha   90.00
_cell.angle_beta   90.00
_cell.angle_gamma   90.00
#
_symmetry.space_group_name_H-M   'P 1'
#
loop_
_entity.id
_entity.type
_entity.pdbx_description
1 polymer ?
#
loop_
_entity_poly.entity_id
_entity_poly.type
_entity_poly.pdbx_seq_one_letter_code
_entity_poly.pdbx_strand_id
1 'polypeptide(L)'
;MKKLLAISLSLALLLTTVACGGNKNEEPSSSEGSGYEDVMNPESSLEDSTDEPEAEDPDAEEPETPAEDKEDEKAPSSNSGSNNTSSQKPAQDKPASGSGNNGSSNNSGNNNSNNSGNTNNKPSPPASNNYSGTLPELINAIYAKQPVEIMVNDPAPVDLSDANAVNNFLGLTDASKVKEAYYSEAMIGSQAYSLVVVRTNSAADAPAVAQSMFDGINQAKWVCVSADCVAVGAYGDTVMLVMVSSGLGGATLHTDLRAAYASVVGGKLDVSLDRVSAS
;
A
#
# COMPACT_ATOMS: atom_id res chain seq x y z
N MET A 1 -19.92 9.22 38.78
CA MET A 1 -19.33 8.82 40.08
C MET A 1 -18.08 7.99 39.80
N LYS A 2 -17.06 7.99 40.67
CA LYS A 2 -15.79 7.24 40.48
C LYS A 2 -15.83 5.90 41.24
N LYS A 3 -15.10 4.88 40.75
CA LYS A 3 -14.88 3.48 41.25
C LYS A 3 -15.42 2.44 40.24
N LEU A 4 -14.77 1.30 39.96
CA LEU A 4 -13.52 0.68 40.48
C LEU A 4 -12.71 0.02 39.35
N LEU A 5 -11.40 -0.18 39.54
CA LEU A 5 -10.63 -1.20 38.81
C LEU A 5 -10.77 -2.57 39.50
N ALA A 6 -10.64 -3.65 38.73
CA ALA A 6 -10.23 -4.95 39.22
C ALA A 6 -9.26 -5.58 38.20
N ILE A 7 -8.03 -5.90 38.64
CA ILE A 7 -7.00 -6.53 37.82
C ILE A 7 -6.81 -7.96 38.34
N SER A 8 -7.06 -8.97 37.52
CA SER A 8 -6.85 -10.38 37.85
C SER A 8 -5.55 -10.90 37.25
N LEU A 9 -4.42 -10.67 37.94
CA LEU A 9 -3.11 -11.20 37.55
C LEU A 9 -2.94 -12.63 38.07
N SER A 10 -3.41 -13.61 37.29
CA SER A 10 -3.33 -15.04 37.62
C SER A 10 -1.94 -15.62 37.33
N LEU A 11 -1.03 -15.50 38.29
CA LEU A 11 0.28 -16.15 38.24
C LEU A 11 0.14 -17.66 38.50
N ALA A 12 0.43 -18.50 37.49
CA ALA A 12 0.46 -19.95 37.61
C ALA A 12 1.78 -20.50 37.02
N LEU A 13 2.77 -20.71 37.89
CA LEU A 13 4.07 -21.29 37.53
C LEU A 13 4.04 -22.82 37.76
N LEU A 14 4.17 -23.60 36.70
CA LEU A 14 4.45 -25.04 36.77
C LEU A 14 5.54 -25.43 35.77
N LEU A 15 6.74 -25.71 36.28
CA LEU A 15 7.78 -26.42 35.55
C LEU A 15 7.59 -27.93 35.78
N THR A 16 7.75 -28.73 34.75
CA THR A 16 8.05 -30.17 34.87
C THR A 16 9.14 -30.54 33.88
N THR A 17 10.27 -31.04 34.38
CA THR A 17 11.43 -31.45 33.58
C THR A 17 11.58 -32.97 33.58
N VAL A 18 11.62 -33.57 32.39
CA VAL A 18 12.01 -34.96 32.15
C VAL A 18 12.87 -34.98 30.87
N ALA A 19 13.91 -35.77 30.68
CA ALA A 19 15.02 -36.26 31.52
C ALA A 19 15.67 -37.45 30.77
N CYS A 20 16.66 -37.13 29.93
CA CYS A 20 17.79 -37.99 29.50
C CYS A 20 17.56 -39.32 28.73
N GLY A 21 18.51 -39.61 27.82
CA GLY A 21 18.64 -40.90 27.10
C GLY A 21 18.32 -40.80 25.60
N GLY A 22 19.26 -40.86 24.65
CA GLY A 22 20.73 -40.90 24.78
C GLY A 22 21.34 -42.25 24.40
N ASN A 23 21.91 -42.34 23.18
CA ASN A 23 22.92 -43.34 22.84
C ASN A 23 23.89 -42.79 21.78
N LYS A 24 25.09 -43.38 21.70
CA LYS A 24 26.11 -43.14 20.67
C LYS A 24 26.45 -44.49 19.99
N ASN A 25 27.42 -44.47 19.07
CA ASN A 25 28.05 -45.63 18.44
C ASN A 25 27.15 -46.27 17.35
N GLU A 26 27.66 -46.81 16.23
CA GLU A 26 29.02 -46.84 15.68
C GLU A 26 28.94 -47.07 14.16
N GLU A 27 29.89 -46.53 13.39
CA GLU A 27 30.30 -47.09 12.09
C GLU A 27 31.52 -47.99 12.33
N PRO A 28 31.74 -49.10 11.58
CA PRO A 28 32.13 -49.00 10.15
C PRO A 28 31.77 -50.22 9.27
N SER A 29 32.52 -50.40 8.16
CA SER A 29 32.69 -51.61 7.31
C SER A 29 31.73 -51.75 6.10
N SER A 30 32.13 -52.19 4.88
CA SER A 30 33.46 -52.30 4.23
C SER A 30 33.37 -52.87 2.78
N SER A 31 34.03 -52.25 1.80
CA SER A 31 34.62 -52.88 0.58
C SER A 31 35.30 -51.78 -0.27
N GLU A 32 36.63 -51.73 -0.40
CA GLU A 32 37.38 -52.36 -1.51
C GLU A 32 36.77 -52.02 -2.89
N GLY A 33 37.25 -50.99 -3.61
CA GLY A 33 38.44 -51.01 -4.48
C GLY A 33 37.96 -50.65 -5.91
N SER A 34 38.75 -50.14 -6.87
CA SER A 34 40.18 -49.87 -7.00
C SER A 34 40.39 -48.86 -8.16
N GLY A 35 41.54 -48.20 -8.26
CA GLY A 35 41.95 -47.54 -9.53
C GLY A 35 42.32 -46.07 -9.39
N TYR A 36 43.60 -45.82 -9.11
CA TYR A 36 44.28 -44.55 -9.35
C TYR A 36 44.80 -44.54 -10.79
N GLU A 37 44.67 -43.42 -11.49
CA GLU A 37 45.77 -42.74 -12.19
C GLU A 37 45.50 -41.23 -12.19
N ASP A 38 46.57 -40.45 -12.30
CA ASP A 38 46.60 -38.99 -12.16
C ASP A 38 47.36 -38.38 -13.35
N VAL A 39 46.68 -37.59 -14.18
CA VAL A 39 47.29 -36.83 -15.28
C VAL A 39 46.58 -35.48 -15.43
N MET A 40 47.27 -34.39 -15.11
CA MET A 40 46.87 -33.05 -15.57
C MET A 40 47.00 -32.94 -17.09
N ASN A 41 46.04 -32.28 -17.74
CA ASN A 41 46.18 -31.84 -19.14
C ASN A 41 46.06 -30.31 -19.26
N PRO A 42 47.17 -29.56 -19.12
CA PRO A 42 47.31 -28.21 -19.68
C PRO A 42 47.55 -28.27 -21.20
N GLU A 43 47.86 -27.12 -21.81
CA GLU A 43 48.26 -26.94 -23.22
C GLU A 43 47.19 -27.19 -24.30
N SER A 44 46.70 -26.09 -24.89
CA SER A 44 46.46 -25.98 -26.32
C SER A 44 46.84 -24.56 -26.75
N SER A 45 47.95 -24.41 -27.47
CA SER A 45 48.62 -23.12 -27.67
C SER A 45 48.75 -22.74 -29.15
N LEU A 46 48.56 -21.45 -29.43
CA LEU A 46 49.10 -20.63 -30.54
C LEU A 46 49.37 -21.26 -31.93
N GLU A 47 48.55 -20.86 -32.92
CA GLU A 47 48.96 -20.30 -34.23
C GLU A 47 47.87 -19.24 -34.56
N ASP A 48 48.10 -17.94 -34.70
CA ASP A 48 49.05 -17.12 -35.48
C ASP A 48 48.75 -17.08 -37.00
N SER A 49 48.38 -15.89 -37.49
CA SER A 49 48.27 -15.48 -38.90
C SER A 49 47.85 -14.00 -38.97
N THR A 50 48.75 -13.12 -39.41
CA THR A 50 48.49 -11.70 -39.65
C THR A 50 47.95 -11.44 -41.06
N ASP A 51 47.06 -10.45 -41.21
CA ASP A 51 47.26 -9.35 -42.17
C ASP A 51 46.19 -8.24 -41.97
N GLU A 52 46.55 -7.01 -42.35
CA GLU A 52 45.68 -5.83 -42.35
C GLU A 52 44.86 -5.71 -43.66
N PRO A 53 43.92 -4.74 -43.77
CA PRO A 53 44.36 -3.44 -44.29
C PRO A 53 43.73 -2.22 -43.60
N GLU A 54 44.44 -1.09 -43.69
CA GLU A 54 43.99 0.24 -43.29
C GLU A 54 42.82 0.75 -44.16
N ALA A 55 41.90 1.51 -43.54
CA ALA A 55 41.11 2.55 -44.22
C ALA A 55 40.63 3.61 -43.20
N GLU A 56 41.10 4.84 -43.36
CA GLU A 56 40.68 6.05 -42.64
C GLU A 56 39.17 6.32 -42.77
N ASP A 57 38.51 6.78 -41.70
CA ASP A 57 37.37 7.70 -41.80
C ASP A 57 37.26 8.58 -40.54
N PRO A 58 37.66 9.86 -40.60
CA PRO A 58 37.57 10.78 -39.48
C PRO A 58 36.40 11.76 -39.60
N ASP A 59 35.50 11.78 -38.62
CA ASP A 59 35.12 13.05 -38.01
C ASP A 59 34.49 12.89 -36.62
N ALA A 60 34.66 13.93 -35.79
CA ALA A 60 34.08 14.01 -34.46
C ALA A 60 33.59 15.45 -34.21
N GLU A 61 32.31 15.71 -34.50
CA GLU A 61 31.70 17.02 -34.23
C GLU A 61 31.25 17.15 -32.77
N GLU A 62 31.76 18.19 -32.10
CA GLU A 62 31.30 18.63 -30.78
C GLU A 62 29.99 19.44 -30.90
N PRO A 63 29.07 19.36 -29.92
CA PRO A 63 27.87 20.20 -29.90
C PRO A 63 28.17 21.62 -29.41
N GLU A 64 28.74 22.44 -30.29
CA GLU A 64 28.96 23.88 -30.06
C GLU A 64 27.63 24.65 -29.90
N THR A 65 27.58 25.54 -28.89
CA THR A 65 26.44 26.43 -28.63
C THR A 65 26.80 27.88 -28.94
N PRO A 66 25.95 28.64 -29.65
CA PRO A 66 26.01 30.09 -29.51
C PRO A 66 24.65 30.81 -29.31
N ALA A 67 24.61 31.52 -28.18
CA ALA A 67 24.13 32.91 -28.02
C ALA A 67 22.63 33.28 -28.10
N GLU A 68 22.27 34.17 -27.18
CA GLU A 68 21.09 35.05 -27.21
C GLU A 68 21.39 36.28 -28.10
N ASP A 69 20.36 36.92 -28.68
CA ASP A 69 20.32 38.39 -28.73
C ASP A 69 18.89 38.94 -28.89
N LYS A 70 18.72 40.28 -28.84
CA LYS A 70 17.49 40.92 -28.29
C LYS A 70 16.56 41.66 -29.27
N GLU A 71 15.34 41.86 -28.74
CA GLU A 71 14.39 42.99 -28.87
C GLU A 71 14.56 43.98 -30.06
N ASP A 72 13.46 44.25 -30.77
CA ASP A 72 12.87 45.61 -30.75
C ASP A 72 11.38 45.64 -31.18
N GLU A 73 10.66 46.73 -30.87
CA GLU A 73 9.23 46.90 -31.17
C GLU A 73 8.91 47.34 -32.62
N LYS A 74 7.67 47.08 -33.10
CA LYS A 74 6.62 48.13 -33.29
C LYS A 74 5.55 47.80 -34.36
N ALA A 75 4.28 48.14 -34.07
CA ALA A 75 3.10 47.99 -34.94
C ALA A 75 2.50 49.39 -35.35
N PRO A 76 1.23 49.54 -35.83
CA PRO A 76 0.26 48.60 -36.43
C PRO A 76 -0.48 49.11 -37.71
N SER A 77 -1.18 48.22 -38.45
CA SER A 77 -2.28 48.49 -39.43
C SER A 77 -2.61 47.20 -40.20
N SER A 78 -3.81 46.88 -40.72
CA SER A 78 -5.24 47.26 -40.54
C SER A 78 -6.06 46.41 -41.57
N ASN A 79 -7.38 46.17 -41.58
CA ASN A 79 -8.53 46.29 -40.65
C ASN A 79 -9.75 45.55 -41.30
N SER A 80 -10.87 45.37 -40.59
CA SER A 80 -12.20 44.85 -41.04
C SER A 80 -12.37 43.32 -41.06
N GLY A 81 -13.43 42.72 -40.47
CA GLY A 81 -14.55 43.28 -39.69
C GLY A 81 -15.09 42.26 -38.66
N SER A 82 -15.61 42.68 -37.50
CA SER A 82 -16.96 43.26 -37.28
C SER A 82 -18.08 42.23 -37.42
N ASN A 83 -19.07 42.06 -36.54
CA ASN A 83 -19.51 42.65 -35.25
C ASN A 83 -20.63 41.72 -34.68
N ASN A 84 -21.17 41.72 -33.44
CA ASN A 84 -21.01 42.45 -32.16
C ASN A 84 -21.66 41.55 -31.05
N THR A 85 -21.21 41.48 -29.77
CA THR A 85 -21.49 42.40 -28.62
C THR A 85 -22.99 42.46 -28.23
N SER A 86 -23.49 42.34 -26.98
CA SER A 86 -22.94 42.27 -25.59
C SER A 86 -23.90 41.41 -24.72
N SER A 87 -23.63 40.78 -23.55
CA SER A 87 -22.85 41.09 -22.33
C SER A 87 -23.31 42.30 -21.49
N GLN A 88 -23.91 42.09 -20.30
CA GLN A 88 -23.51 42.70 -18.99
C GLN A 88 -24.44 42.36 -17.79
N LYS A 89 -23.91 42.52 -16.55
CA LYS A 89 -24.41 42.01 -15.23
C LYS A 89 -23.42 42.42 -14.11
N PRO A 90 -23.77 42.60 -12.80
CA PRO A 90 -25.06 42.81 -12.09
C PRO A 90 -25.09 44.12 -11.23
N ALA A 91 -26.15 44.40 -10.44
CA ALA A 91 -26.07 45.02 -9.10
C ALA A 91 -27.39 44.98 -8.28
N GLN A 92 -27.24 45.08 -6.95
CA GLN A 92 -28.18 44.89 -5.83
C GLN A 92 -29.34 45.91 -5.72
N ASP A 93 -30.47 45.53 -5.08
CA ASP A 93 -30.81 46.06 -3.74
C ASP A 93 -31.92 45.26 -3.01
N LYS A 94 -32.13 45.51 -1.69
CA LYS A 94 -32.81 44.54 -0.79
C LYS A 94 -33.72 45.13 0.32
N PRO A 95 -35.06 45.21 0.12
CA PRO A 95 -36.10 45.19 1.17
C PRO A 95 -36.44 43.71 1.56
N ALA A 96 -37.49 43.27 2.29
CA ALA A 96 -38.70 43.86 2.88
C ALA A 96 -39.11 43.08 4.19
N SER A 97 -40.38 42.63 4.33
CA SER A 97 -40.99 42.00 5.53
C SER A 97 -42.28 41.21 5.17
N GLY A 98 -42.60 40.13 5.91
CA GLY A 98 -43.91 39.45 5.90
C GLY A 98 -43.96 38.27 6.87
N SER A 99 -44.82 38.30 7.89
CA SER A 99 -44.86 37.28 8.97
C SER A 99 -46.27 36.99 9.48
N GLY A 100 -46.53 35.71 9.79
CA GLY A 100 -47.68 35.24 10.56
C GLY A 100 -48.85 34.64 9.75
N ASN A 101 -49.78 33.90 10.37
CA ASN A 101 -49.69 33.11 11.61
C ASN A 101 -50.91 32.18 11.74
N ASN A 102 -50.70 30.94 12.19
CA ASN A 102 -51.71 30.04 12.80
C ASN A 102 -52.93 29.58 11.96
N GLY A 103 -53.45 28.38 12.27
CA GLY A 103 -54.53 27.72 11.53
C GLY A 103 -54.89 26.33 12.08
N SER A 104 -55.11 26.23 13.40
CA SER A 104 -55.45 24.95 14.05
C SER A 104 -56.90 24.51 13.79
N SER A 105 -57.10 23.22 13.53
CA SER A 105 -58.39 22.54 13.75
C SER A 105 -58.17 21.07 14.12
N ASN A 106 -59.06 20.53 14.94
CA ASN A 106 -58.97 19.18 15.49
C ASN A 106 -59.55 18.14 14.52
N ASN A 107 -59.12 16.88 14.67
CA ASN A 107 -60.12 15.81 14.74
C ASN A 107 -59.74 14.73 15.77
N SER A 108 -60.76 14.16 16.41
CA SER A 108 -60.64 13.01 17.30
C SER A 108 -60.65 11.71 16.50
N GLY A 109 -59.79 10.76 16.87
CA GLY A 109 -59.56 9.52 16.11
C GLY A 109 -59.15 8.35 17.00
N ASN A 110 -59.88 8.14 18.10
CA ASN A 110 -59.61 7.02 19.02
C ASN A 110 -59.95 5.68 18.37
N ASN A 111 -58.99 4.77 18.22
CA ASN A 111 -59.26 3.35 17.96
C ASN A 111 -58.13 2.45 18.47
N ASN A 112 -58.48 1.56 19.40
CA ASN A 112 -57.62 0.52 19.94
C ASN A 112 -57.57 -0.67 18.95
N SER A 113 -56.37 -1.12 18.59
CA SER A 113 -56.18 -2.45 17.99
C SER A 113 -54.87 -3.06 18.48
N ASN A 114 -54.92 -3.70 19.66
CA ASN A 114 -53.85 -4.54 20.17
C ASN A 114 -53.69 -5.82 19.32
N ASN A 115 -53.03 -5.71 18.17
CA ASN A 115 -52.61 -6.87 17.39
C ASN A 115 -51.37 -7.51 18.04
N SER A 116 -51.46 -8.79 18.39
CA SER A 116 -50.40 -9.57 19.06
C SER A 116 -49.29 -9.96 18.08
N GLY A 117 -48.45 -8.99 17.70
CA GLY A 117 -47.30 -9.21 16.81
C GLY A 117 -46.24 -10.13 17.43
N ASN A 118 -46.04 -11.30 16.81
CA ASN A 118 -45.01 -12.27 17.21
C ASN A 118 -43.59 -11.71 16.98
N THR A 119 -42.86 -11.42 18.06
CA THR A 119 -41.51 -10.84 18.01
C THR A 119 -40.42 -11.91 17.82
N ASN A 120 -40.33 -12.44 16.60
CA ASN A 120 -39.17 -13.22 16.14
C ASN A 120 -37.91 -12.34 15.98
N ASN A 121 -37.47 -11.70 17.06
CA ASN A 121 -36.25 -10.91 17.13
C ASN A 121 -35.01 -11.83 17.17
N LYS A 122 -34.74 -12.50 16.03
CA LYS A 122 -33.39 -13.00 15.74
C LYS A 122 -32.46 -11.77 15.80
N PRO A 123 -31.36 -11.80 16.58
CA PRO A 123 -30.39 -10.73 16.53
C PRO A 123 -29.88 -10.54 15.10
N SER A 124 -30.02 -9.32 14.58
CA SER A 124 -29.19 -8.87 13.48
C SER A 124 -27.73 -8.94 13.92
N PRO A 125 -26.80 -9.38 13.06
CA PRO A 125 -25.38 -9.22 13.33
C PRO A 125 -25.06 -7.76 13.67
N PRO A 126 -24.07 -7.47 14.54
CA PRO A 126 -23.58 -6.11 14.70
C PRO A 126 -23.18 -5.57 13.32
N ALA A 127 -23.49 -4.30 13.06
CA ALA A 127 -23.13 -3.67 11.79
C ALA A 127 -21.59 -3.73 11.62
N SER A 128 -21.14 -4.39 10.55
CA SER A 128 -19.72 -4.47 10.21
C SER A 128 -19.26 -3.10 9.73
N ASN A 129 -18.42 -2.43 10.52
CA ASN A 129 -17.87 -1.13 10.23
C ASN A 129 -16.82 -1.24 9.10
N ASN A 130 -17.28 -1.32 7.86
CA ASN A 130 -16.44 -1.45 6.67
C ASN A 130 -16.15 -0.06 6.06
N TYR A 131 -14.99 0.11 5.43
CA TYR A 131 -14.68 1.33 4.69
C TYR A 131 -15.43 1.33 3.34
N SER A 132 -16.25 2.36 3.10
CA SER A 132 -17.20 2.41 1.98
C SER A 132 -16.67 3.03 0.68
N GLY A 133 -15.49 3.63 0.68
CA GLY A 133 -14.86 4.18 -0.53
C GLY A 133 -14.12 3.11 -1.35
N THR A 134 -13.62 3.48 -2.53
CA THR A 134 -12.76 2.60 -3.34
C THR A 134 -11.34 2.52 -2.76
N LEU A 135 -10.57 1.51 -3.17
CA LEU A 135 -9.18 1.34 -2.75
C LEU A 135 -8.22 2.43 -3.28
N PRO A 136 -8.36 2.94 -4.53
CA PRO A 136 -7.64 4.15 -4.96
C PRO A 136 -7.93 5.40 -4.10
N GLU A 137 -9.20 5.64 -3.76
CA GLU A 137 -9.57 6.76 -2.88
C GLU A 137 -8.98 6.58 -1.47
N LEU A 138 -8.87 5.34 -0.97
CA LEU A 138 -8.24 5.03 0.31
C LEU A 138 -6.73 5.36 0.30
N ILE A 139 -5.98 4.96 -0.72
CA ILE A 139 -4.55 5.33 -0.86
C ILE A 139 -4.40 6.85 -0.94
N ASN A 140 -5.19 7.51 -1.78
CA ASN A 140 -5.11 8.97 -1.95
C ASN A 140 -5.51 9.72 -0.66
N ALA A 141 -6.45 9.19 0.13
CA ALA A 141 -6.82 9.74 1.43
C ALA A 141 -5.75 9.49 2.51
N ILE A 142 -5.00 8.38 2.44
CA ILE A 142 -3.81 8.15 3.29
C ILE A 142 -2.75 9.23 2.98
N TYR A 143 -2.41 9.44 1.70
CA TYR A 143 -1.44 10.47 1.30
C TYR A 143 -1.89 11.91 1.65
N ALA A 144 -3.19 12.20 1.55
CA ALA A 144 -3.75 13.48 1.98
C ALA A 144 -3.75 13.69 3.52
N LYS A 145 -3.41 12.66 4.30
CA LYS A 145 -3.21 12.73 5.76
C LYS A 145 -1.74 12.66 6.17
N GLN A 146 -0.96 11.83 5.48
CA GLN A 146 0.48 11.66 5.67
C GLN A 146 1.15 11.68 4.29
N PRO A 147 1.61 12.86 3.83
CA PRO A 147 2.40 12.97 2.62
C PRO A 147 3.70 12.16 2.71
N VAL A 148 4.21 11.75 1.54
CA VAL A 148 5.52 11.12 1.37
C VAL A 148 6.31 11.97 0.38
N GLU A 149 7.56 12.31 0.70
CA GLU A 149 8.38 13.26 -0.08
C GLU A 149 9.08 12.61 -1.28
N ILE A 150 8.41 11.65 -1.95
CA ILE A 150 8.93 10.88 -3.09
C ILE A 150 7.86 10.81 -4.20
N MET A 151 8.28 10.66 -5.46
CA MET A 151 7.36 10.42 -6.56
C MET A 151 6.87 8.96 -6.55
N VAL A 152 5.59 8.77 -6.26
CA VAL A 152 4.89 7.47 -6.27
C VAL A 152 3.92 7.36 -7.44
N ASN A 153 3.60 6.13 -7.88
CA ASN A 153 2.59 5.93 -8.94
C ASN A 153 1.16 6.14 -8.43
N ASP A 154 0.28 6.59 -9.33
CA ASP A 154 -1.17 6.56 -9.14
C ASP A 154 -1.64 5.14 -8.75
N PRO A 155 -2.62 4.98 -7.84
CA PRO A 155 -3.04 3.68 -7.34
C PRO A 155 -3.38 2.66 -8.44
N ALA A 156 -2.54 1.63 -8.58
CA ALA A 156 -2.67 0.60 -9.60
C ALA A 156 -3.21 -0.72 -9.01
N PRO A 157 -4.05 -1.48 -9.73
CA PRO A 157 -4.57 -2.75 -9.23
C PRO A 157 -3.49 -3.84 -9.24
N VAL A 158 -3.53 -4.75 -8.25
CA VAL A 158 -2.77 -6.01 -8.28
C VAL A 158 -3.59 -7.04 -9.05
N ASP A 159 -2.97 -7.73 -10.01
CA ASP A 159 -3.58 -8.91 -10.64
C ASP A 159 -3.59 -10.07 -9.64
N LEU A 160 -4.78 -10.44 -9.16
CA LEU A 160 -4.98 -11.53 -8.20
C LEU A 160 -4.91 -12.92 -8.86
N SER A 161 -4.80 -13.01 -10.18
CA SER A 161 -4.62 -14.26 -10.94
C SER A 161 -3.15 -14.60 -11.21
N ASP A 162 -2.25 -13.62 -11.16
CA ASP A 162 -0.81 -13.86 -11.19
C ASP A 162 -0.25 -14.06 -9.76
N ALA A 163 0.21 -15.28 -9.49
CA ALA A 163 0.86 -15.62 -8.22
C ALA A 163 2.12 -14.78 -7.93
N ASN A 164 2.82 -14.29 -8.97
CA ASN A 164 4.00 -13.46 -8.80
C ASN A 164 3.61 -12.04 -8.34
N ALA A 165 2.62 -11.41 -8.97
CA ALA A 165 2.04 -10.14 -8.52
C ALA A 165 1.47 -10.25 -7.09
N VAL A 166 0.69 -11.30 -6.80
CA VAL A 166 0.16 -11.58 -5.45
C VAL A 166 1.28 -11.67 -4.42
N ASN A 167 2.39 -12.35 -4.72
CA ASN A 167 3.51 -12.47 -3.80
C ASN A 167 4.32 -11.16 -3.68
N ASN A 168 4.63 -10.51 -4.80
CA ASN A 168 5.47 -9.30 -4.86
C ASN A 168 4.81 -8.08 -4.21
N PHE A 169 3.49 -7.93 -4.33
CA PHE A 169 2.77 -6.79 -3.74
C PHE A 169 2.14 -7.12 -2.40
N LEU A 170 1.56 -8.32 -2.22
CA LEU A 170 0.80 -8.65 -1.01
C LEU A 170 1.60 -9.49 0.01
N GLY A 171 2.73 -10.10 -0.38
CA GLY A 171 3.42 -11.10 0.45
C GLY A 171 2.68 -12.43 0.58
N LEU A 172 1.59 -12.63 -0.16
CA LEU A 172 0.72 -13.79 -0.02
C LEU A 172 1.17 -14.95 -0.92
N THR A 173 0.80 -16.17 -0.53
CA THR A 173 0.86 -17.38 -1.36
C THR A 173 -0.53 -17.91 -1.74
N ASP A 174 -1.58 -17.33 -1.15
CA ASP A 174 -2.99 -17.58 -1.49
C ASP A 174 -3.77 -16.26 -1.42
N ALA A 175 -4.48 -15.93 -2.50
CA ALA A 175 -5.35 -14.77 -2.61
C ALA A 175 -6.85 -15.10 -2.47
N SER A 176 -7.23 -16.34 -2.15
CA SER A 176 -8.63 -16.80 -2.07
C SER A 176 -9.56 -15.98 -1.16
N LYS A 177 -8.98 -15.25 -0.20
CA LYS A 177 -9.65 -14.35 0.76
C LYS A 177 -9.67 -12.88 0.32
N VAL A 178 -8.94 -12.52 -0.73
CA VAL A 178 -8.82 -11.17 -1.28
C VAL A 178 -9.86 -10.98 -2.38
N LYS A 179 -10.58 -9.85 -2.34
CA LYS A 179 -11.59 -9.45 -3.32
C LYS A 179 -10.99 -8.51 -4.39
N GLU A 180 -10.15 -7.59 -3.95
CA GLU A 180 -9.50 -6.55 -4.75
C GLU A 180 -8.29 -6.03 -3.96
N ALA A 181 -7.25 -5.57 -4.66
CA ALA A 181 -6.06 -4.99 -4.04
C ALA A 181 -5.44 -3.94 -4.96
N TYR A 182 -4.88 -2.87 -4.37
CA TYR A 182 -4.25 -1.76 -5.07
C TYR A 182 -2.93 -1.38 -4.40
N TYR A 183 -1.96 -0.89 -5.18
CA TYR A 183 -0.64 -0.50 -4.73
C TYR A 183 -0.21 0.89 -5.27
N SER A 184 0.73 1.50 -4.56
CA SER A 184 1.44 2.72 -4.93
C SER A 184 2.89 2.61 -4.42
N GLU A 185 3.85 2.57 -5.34
CA GLU A 185 5.29 2.41 -5.08
C GLU A 185 6.07 3.59 -5.67
N ALA A 186 7.35 3.73 -5.31
CA ALA A 186 8.21 4.78 -5.85
C ALA A 186 8.50 4.56 -7.35
N MET A 187 8.35 5.61 -8.18
CA MET A 187 8.49 5.51 -9.63
C MET A 187 9.93 5.66 -10.14
N ILE A 188 10.80 6.36 -9.41
CA ILE A 188 12.12 6.79 -9.91
C ILE A 188 13.18 6.60 -8.81
N GLY A 189 14.34 6.07 -9.21
CA GLY A 189 15.50 5.88 -8.34
C GLY A 189 15.44 4.59 -7.50
N SER A 190 16.52 4.32 -6.77
CA SER A 190 16.61 3.16 -5.86
C SER A 190 15.90 3.47 -4.54
N GLN A 191 14.57 3.54 -4.57
CA GLN A 191 13.75 3.92 -3.42
C GLN A 191 12.85 2.75 -2.99
N ALA A 192 13.24 2.07 -1.91
CA ALA A 192 12.46 1.00 -1.30
C ALA A 192 11.23 1.56 -0.56
N TYR A 193 10.13 1.76 -1.28
CA TYR A 193 8.84 2.17 -0.75
C TYR A 193 7.68 1.48 -1.48
N SER A 194 6.73 0.94 -0.71
CA SER A 194 5.46 0.40 -1.23
C SER A 194 4.35 0.56 -0.20
N LEU A 195 3.22 1.14 -0.62
CA LEU A 195 1.96 1.18 0.11
C LEU A 195 0.91 0.40 -0.67
N VAL A 196 0.26 -0.53 0.02
CA VAL A 196 -0.69 -1.50 -0.54
C VAL A 196 -1.94 -1.51 0.32
N VAL A 197 -3.11 -1.50 -0.32
CA VAL A 197 -4.40 -1.72 0.35
C VAL A 197 -5.13 -2.89 -0.29
N VAL A 198 -5.81 -3.66 0.54
CA VAL A 198 -6.51 -4.90 0.20
C VAL A 198 -7.92 -4.80 0.75
N ARG A 199 -8.92 -5.23 -0.03
CA ARG A 199 -10.25 -5.57 0.49
C ARG A 199 -10.42 -7.07 0.48
N THR A 200 -10.87 -7.64 1.58
CA THR A 200 -11.14 -9.07 1.72
C THR A 200 -12.58 -9.42 1.36
N ASN A 201 -12.85 -10.71 1.18
CA ASN A 201 -14.20 -11.23 0.92
C ASN A 201 -15.15 -11.03 2.12
N SER A 202 -14.62 -10.96 3.34
CA SER A 202 -15.38 -10.57 4.53
C SER A 202 -14.50 -9.89 5.58
N ALA A 203 -15.11 -9.16 6.50
CA ALA A 203 -14.42 -8.59 7.66
C ALA A 203 -13.85 -9.64 8.64
N ALA A 204 -14.29 -10.90 8.55
CA ALA A 204 -13.70 -11.99 9.32
C ALA A 204 -12.39 -12.52 8.71
N ASP A 205 -12.12 -12.24 7.43
CA ASP A 205 -10.89 -12.63 6.74
C ASP A 205 -9.76 -11.62 6.93
N ALA A 206 -10.08 -10.32 7.09
CA ALA A 206 -9.10 -9.24 7.17
C ALA A 206 -8.00 -9.44 8.23
N PRO A 207 -8.29 -9.92 9.47
CA PRO A 207 -7.23 -10.16 10.45
C PRO A 207 -6.23 -11.26 10.03
N ALA A 208 -6.71 -12.31 9.37
CA ALA A 208 -5.86 -13.40 8.89
C ALA A 208 -5.04 -13.00 7.66
N VAL A 209 -5.66 -12.27 6.73
CA VAL A 209 -4.97 -11.70 5.57
C VAL A 209 -3.89 -10.70 6.01
N ALA A 210 -4.19 -9.81 6.97
CA ALA A 210 -3.22 -8.88 7.55
C ALA A 210 -2.00 -9.59 8.14
N GLN A 211 -2.20 -10.67 8.91
CA GLN A 211 -1.08 -11.43 9.47
C GLN A 211 -0.24 -12.08 8.35
N SER A 212 -0.87 -12.75 7.37
CA SER A 212 -0.16 -13.36 6.25
C SER A 212 0.60 -12.35 5.38
N MET A 213 0.03 -11.17 5.13
CA MET A 213 0.70 -10.09 4.40
C MET A 213 1.92 -9.58 5.19
N PHE A 214 1.76 -9.38 6.51
CA PHE A 214 2.86 -8.94 7.38
C PHE A 214 4.00 -9.96 7.38
N ASP A 215 3.71 -11.24 7.63
CA ASP A 215 4.74 -12.29 7.74
C ASP A 215 5.42 -12.60 6.40
N GLY A 216 4.66 -12.60 5.29
CA GLY A 216 5.13 -13.05 3.98
C GLY A 216 5.74 -11.99 3.05
N ILE A 217 5.62 -10.68 3.35
CA ILE A 217 6.11 -9.64 2.43
C ILE A 217 7.65 -9.63 2.31
N ASN A 218 8.16 -9.78 1.08
CA ASN A 218 9.59 -9.73 0.80
C ASN A 218 10.09 -8.27 0.81
N GLN A 219 10.65 -7.86 1.95
CA GLN A 219 11.31 -6.57 2.14
C GLN A 219 12.49 -6.28 1.19
N ALA A 220 13.10 -7.32 0.59
CA ALA A 220 14.21 -7.23 -0.35
C ALA A 220 13.80 -7.62 -1.78
N LYS A 221 12.60 -7.20 -2.22
CA LYS A 221 12.08 -7.47 -3.57
C LYS A 221 12.72 -6.61 -4.68
N TRP A 222 13.34 -5.48 -4.33
CA TRP A 222 14.06 -4.64 -5.28
C TRP A 222 15.56 -5.00 -5.30
N VAL A 223 16.20 -4.93 -6.47
CA VAL A 223 17.59 -5.38 -6.67
C VAL A 223 18.61 -4.49 -5.94
N CYS A 224 18.37 -3.18 -5.87
CA CYS A 224 19.34 -2.21 -5.38
C CYS A 224 19.17 -1.83 -3.89
N VAL A 225 18.00 -2.11 -3.30
CA VAL A 225 17.58 -1.60 -1.98
C VAL A 225 16.54 -2.51 -1.33
N SER A 226 16.47 -2.48 -0.01
CA SER A 226 15.43 -3.15 0.78
C SER A 226 14.70 -2.17 1.69
N ALA A 227 13.48 -2.52 2.09
CA ALA A 227 12.78 -1.87 3.18
C ALA A 227 13.23 -2.49 4.52
N ASP A 228 13.49 -1.68 5.54
CA ASP A 228 13.77 -2.13 6.91
C ASP A 228 12.49 -2.06 7.78
N CYS A 229 11.64 -1.06 7.56
CA CYS A 229 10.37 -0.88 8.25
C CYS A 229 9.19 -1.51 7.49
N VAL A 230 8.29 -2.20 8.22
CA VAL A 230 6.99 -2.68 7.74
C VAL A 230 5.91 -2.37 8.77
N ALA A 231 4.75 -1.87 8.34
CA ALA A 231 3.55 -1.74 9.18
C ALA A 231 2.33 -2.32 8.46
N VAL A 232 1.44 -2.98 9.21
CA VAL A 232 0.17 -3.53 8.71
C VAL A 232 -0.99 -3.15 9.63
N GLY A 233 -2.09 -2.70 9.03
CA GLY A 233 -3.34 -2.39 9.73
C GLY A 233 -4.52 -3.12 9.11
N ALA A 234 -5.53 -3.48 9.90
CA ALA A 234 -6.82 -3.96 9.39
C ALA A 234 -8.00 -3.25 10.07
N TYR A 235 -9.06 -3.03 9.31
CA TYR A 235 -10.31 -2.45 9.80
C TYR A 235 -11.47 -2.92 8.91
N GLY A 236 -12.46 -3.58 9.53
CA GLY A 236 -13.59 -4.15 8.80
C GLY A 236 -13.13 -5.14 7.74
N ASP A 237 -13.54 -4.96 6.49
CA ASP A 237 -13.12 -5.74 5.32
C ASP A 237 -11.86 -5.19 4.61
N THR A 238 -11.15 -4.23 5.19
CA THR A 238 -9.93 -3.67 4.59
C THR A 238 -8.67 -4.00 5.39
N VAL A 239 -7.56 -4.12 4.67
CA VAL A 239 -6.20 -4.25 5.19
C VAL A 239 -5.31 -3.24 4.47
N MET A 240 -4.35 -2.65 5.16
CA MET A 240 -3.28 -1.83 4.60
C MET A 240 -1.93 -2.43 5.01
N LEU A 241 -1.00 -2.53 4.06
CA LEU A 241 0.41 -2.82 4.30
C LEU A 241 1.26 -1.68 3.75
N VAL A 242 2.26 -1.25 4.51
CA VAL A 242 3.33 -0.37 4.03
C VAL A 242 4.68 -0.97 4.38
N MET A 243 5.60 -0.93 3.42
CA MET A 243 7.00 -1.29 3.59
C MET A 243 7.88 -0.15 3.05
N VAL A 244 8.85 0.29 3.83
CA VAL A 244 9.70 1.46 3.49
C VAL A 244 11.09 1.34 4.11
N SER A 245 12.10 1.88 3.44
CA SER A 245 13.42 2.14 4.06
C SER A 245 13.36 3.39 4.95
N SER A 246 13.85 3.27 6.19
CA SER A 246 13.93 4.35 7.18
C SER A 246 14.66 5.61 6.70
N GLY A 247 15.50 5.48 5.66
CA GLY A 247 16.16 6.61 4.99
C GLY A 247 15.26 7.49 4.11
N LEU A 248 14.05 7.03 3.73
CA LEU A 248 13.16 7.75 2.79
C LEU A 248 12.11 8.64 3.47
N GLY A 249 11.89 8.48 4.77
CA GLY A 249 10.91 9.27 5.53
C GLY A 249 11.14 9.32 7.03
N GLY A 250 12.35 8.97 7.47
CA GLY A 250 12.66 8.76 8.87
C GLY A 250 12.07 7.45 9.42
N ALA A 251 12.43 7.14 10.66
CA ALA A 251 12.13 5.85 11.30
C ALA A 251 10.63 5.60 11.57
N THR A 252 9.75 6.59 11.44
CA THR A 252 8.32 6.49 11.80
C THR A 252 7.37 6.42 10.61
N LEU A 253 7.81 6.67 9.37
CA LEU A 253 6.89 6.82 8.22
C LEU A 253 5.92 5.63 8.04
N HIS A 254 6.38 4.40 8.30
CA HIS A 254 5.53 3.20 8.29
C HIS A 254 4.38 3.24 9.32
N THR A 255 4.65 3.64 10.57
CA THR A 255 3.64 3.78 11.61
C THR A 255 2.78 5.02 11.43
N ASP A 256 3.32 6.09 10.84
CA ASP A 256 2.59 7.33 10.55
C ASP A 256 1.58 7.12 9.40
N LEU A 257 1.96 6.40 8.33
CA LEU A 257 1.04 5.95 7.28
C LEU A 257 -0.02 4.97 7.84
N ARG A 258 0.33 4.14 8.83
CA ARG A 258 -0.65 3.29 9.54
C ARG A 258 -1.61 4.10 10.43
N ALA A 259 -1.17 5.21 11.02
CA ALA A 259 -2.03 6.14 11.75
C ALA A 259 -2.92 6.98 10.82
N ALA A 260 -2.43 7.34 9.63
CA ALA A 260 -3.20 7.97 8.56
C ALA A 260 -4.30 7.03 8.05
N TYR A 261 -3.98 5.77 7.71
CA TYR A 261 -4.95 4.73 7.35
C TYR A 261 -6.05 4.58 8.41
N ALA A 262 -5.67 4.40 9.68
CA ALA A 262 -6.59 4.35 10.81
C ALA A 262 -7.54 5.57 10.87
N SER A 263 -6.99 6.78 10.66
CA SER A 263 -7.73 8.04 10.65
C SER A 263 -8.70 8.20 9.46
N VAL A 264 -8.44 7.51 8.35
CA VAL A 264 -9.31 7.51 7.15
C VAL A 264 -10.45 6.50 7.27
N VAL A 265 -10.18 5.29 7.77
CA VAL A 265 -11.19 4.20 7.75
C VAL A 265 -12.23 4.28 8.86
N GLY A 266 -11.90 4.88 10.01
CA GLY A 266 -12.86 5.06 11.12
C GLY A 266 -12.28 5.05 12.53
N GLY A 267 -10.95 5.03 12.70
CA GLY A 267 -10.27 5.13 13.98
C GLY A 267 -9.59 3.83 14.40
N LYS A 268 -10.07 3.20 15.47
CA LYS A 268 -9.40 2.04 16.08
C LYS A 268 -9.37 0.84 15.12
N LEU A 269 -8.18 0.43 14.72
CA LEU A 269 -7.92 -0.79 13.94
C LEU A 269 -8.23 -2.07 14.72
N ASP A 270 -8.57 -3.13 13.98
CA ASP A 270 -8.76 -4.50 14.47
C ASP A 270 -7.43 -5.26 14.56
N VAL A 271 -6.53 -5.04 13.60
CA VAL A 271 -5.12 -5.48 13.62
C VAL A 271 -4.21 -4.26 13.46
N SER A 272 -3.10 -4.24 14.21
CA SER A 272 -2.10 -3.17 14.20
C SER A 272 -0.74 -3.79 14.47
N LEU A 273 0.03 -4.04 13.41
CA LEU A 273 1.36 -4.65 13.44
C LEU A 273 2.41 -3.67 12.90
N ASP A 274 3.63 -3.84 13.37
CA ASP A 274 4.83 -3.22 12.81
C ASP A 274 6.07 -4.06 13.15
N ARG A 275 7.11 -3.92 12.31
CA ARG A 275 8.47 -4.37 12.61
C ARG A 275 9.48 -3.42 11.96
N VAL A 276 10.64 -3.33 12.59
CA VAL A 276 11.85 -2.76 12.00
C VAL A 276 12.90 -3.87 12.01
N SER A 277 13.39 -4.25 10.84
CA SER A 277 14.49 -5.20 10.68
C SER A 277 15.80 -4.58 11.18
N ALA A 278 16.71 -5.41 11.67
CA ALA A 278 18.09 -4.99 11.85
C ALA A 278 18.75 -4.77 10.47
N SER A 279 19.63 -3.76 10.40
CA SER A 279 20.49 -3.46 9.25
C SER A 279 21.88 -4.12 9.34
#